data_AF-A0A1B7W391-F1
#
_entry.id   AF-A0A1B7W391-F1
#
_cell.length_a   1.000
_cell.length_b   1.000
_cell.length_c   1.000
_cell.angle_alpha   90.00
_cell.angle_beta   90.00
_cell.angle_gamma   90.00
#
_symmetry.space_group_name_H-M   'P 1'
#
loop_
_entity.id
_entity.type
_entity.pdbx_description
1 polymer ?
#
loop_
_entity_poly.entity_id
_entity_poly.type
_entity_poly.pdbx_seq_one_letter_code
_entity_poly.pdbx_strand_id
1 'polypeptide(L)'
;MWSAAGVVRYLKFREPKNVDPAACRRAQETGRLAVDGRIFNVTLGAWTSSTYFRTGDLDSGSTCHESNLHVDGVRYEHQTAQSVLEMRVWEESARVNDMAGTITLVSGLQARLTDLSFMDSMEGTGVWSHETHTCPEGIVQLYLGPVKIFSNSSDTLEGGTAV
;
A
#
# COMPACT_ATOMS: atom_id res chain seq x y z
N MET A 1 14.39 6.94 47.32
CA MET A 1 15.33 7.10 46.19
C MET A 1 14.88 6.16 45.09
N TRP A 2 14.20 6.67 44.06
CA TRP A 2 13.91 5.88 42.86
C TRP A 2 15.00 6.24 41.85
N SER A 3 15.83 5.25 41.52
CA SER A 3 16.90 5.42 40.55
C SER A 3 16.28 5.72 39.19
N ALA A 4 16.67 6.84 38.57
CA ALA A 4 16.35 7.19 37.19
C ALA A 4 17.13 6.29 36.21
N ALA A 5 17.03 4.97 36.39
CA ALA A 5 17.41 4.02 35.37
C ALA A 5 16.49 4.31 34.18
N GLY A 6 17.06 4.86 33.11
CA GLY A 6 16.31 5.33 31.95
C GLY A 6 15.30 4.29 31.50
N VAL A 7 14.09 4.76 31.17
CA VAL A 7 12.98 3.93 30.67
C VAL A 7 13.52 2.90 29.69
N VAL A 8 13.33 1.61 29.98
CA VAL A 8 13.73 0.53 29.09
C VAL A 8 12.96 0.71 27.78
N ARG A 9 13.67 1.16 26.73
CA ARG A 9 13.09 1.33 25.40
C ARG A 9 13.30 0.04 24.62
N TYR A 10 12.22 -0.73 24.46
CA TYR A 10 12.21 -1.83 23.51
C TYR A 10 12.05 -1.25 22.11
N LEU A 11 13.16 -1.15 21.38
CA LEU A 11 13.14 -0.82 19.96
C LEU A 11 12.83 -2.09 19.18
N LYS A 12 11.57 -2.23 18.76
CA LYS A 12 11.22 -3.24 17.76
C LYS A 12 11.65 -2.73 16.39
N PHE A 13 12.31 -3.57 15.60
CA PHE A 13 12.59 -3.24 14.20
C PHE A 13 11.27 -3.02 13.44
N ARG A 14 11.33 -2.23 12.37
CA ARG A 14 10.20 -2.03 11.48
C ARG A 14 9.74 -3.38 10.93
N GLU A 15 8.46 -3.67 11.10
CA GLU A 15 7.82 -4.86 10.55
C GLU A 15 6.71 -4.44 9.59
N PRO A 16 6.62 -5.07 8.41
CA PRO A 16 5.49 -4.87 7.51
C PRO A 16 4.18 -5.20 8.23
N LYS A 17 3.17 -4.36 7.98
CA LYS A 17 1.82 -4.58 8.48
C LYS A 17 0.94 -5.01 7.31
N ASN A 18 0.30 -6.17 7.47
CA ASN A 18 -0.69 -6.64 6.54
C ASN A 18 -1.91 -5.72 6.61
N VAL A 19 -2.28 -5.16 5.45
CA VAL A 19 -3.48 -4.32 5.30
C VAL A 19 -4.54 -5.13 4.57
N ASP A 20 -5.75 -5.16 5.09
CA ASP A 20 -6.87 -5.82 4.43
C ASP A 20 -7.18 -5.14 3.06
N PRO A 21 -7.42 -5.89 1.98
CA PRO A 21 -7.74 -5.32 0.67
C PRO A 21 -8.91 -4.32 0.69
N ALA A 22 -9.93 -4.53 1.52
CA ALA A 22 -11.04 -3.59 1.65
C ALA A 22 -10.64 -2.31 2.41
N ALA A 23 -9.64 -2.37 3.29
CA ALA A 23 -9.05 -1.17 3.89
C ALA A 23 -8.21 -0.39 2.86
N CYS A 24 -7.45 -1.10 2.01
CA CYS A 24 -6.67 -0.48 0.93
C CYS A 24 -7.58 0.22 -0.11
N ARG A 25 -8.64 -0.45 -0.57
CA ARG A 25 -9.62 0.13 -1.51
C ARG A 25 -10.29 1.38 -0.94
N ARG A 26 -10.72 1.33 0.33
CA ARG A 26 -11.27 2.52 1.01
C ARG A 26 -10.25 3.64 1.18
N ALA A 27 -8.97 3.31 1.39
CA ALA A 27 -7.92 4.32 1.51
C ALA A 27 -7.70 5.07 0.18
N GLN A 28 -7.79 4.37 -0.95
CA GLN A 28 -7.77 4.99 -2.29
C GLN A 28 -8.93 5.99 -2.44
N GLU A 29 -10.15 5.60 -2.05
CA GLU A 29 -11.36 6.41 -2.24
C GLU A 29 -11.47 7.60 -1.27
N THR A 30 -11.03 7.41 -0.02
CA THR A 30 -11.34 8.34 1.08
C THR A 30 -10.12 9.03 1.68
N GLY A 31 -8.91 8.60 1.34
CA GLY A 31 -7.68 9.05 1.99
C GLY A 31 -7.59 8.61 3.46
N ARG A 32 -8.32 7.56 3.86
CA ARG A 32 -8.32 7.04 5.24
C ARG A 32 -8.01 5.55 5.24
N LEU A 33 -6.94 5.17 5.94
CA LEU A 33 -6.48 3.78 6.05
C LEU A 33 -6.80 3.21 7.44
N ALA A 34 -7.48 2.07 7.46
CA ALA A 34 -7.75 1.34 8.69
C ALA A 34 -6.66 0.28 8.95
N VAL A 35 -5.96 0.37 10.08
CA VAL A 35 -4.91 -0.57 10.51
C VAL A 35 -5.05 -0.84 12.00
N ASP A 36 -5.03 -2.12 12.41
CA ASP A 36 -5.15 -2.55 13.82
C ASP A 36 -6.34 -1.90 14.58
N GLY A 37 -7.49 -1.79 13.91
CA GLY A 37 -8.71 -1.19 14.48
C GLY A 37 -8.70 0.34 14.60
N ARG A 38 -7.67 1.01 14.09
CA ARG A 38 -7.51 2.46 14.09
C ARG A 38 -7.59 3.02 12.68
N ILE A 39 -8.01 4.27 12.54
CA ILE A 39 -8.13 4.95 11.25
C ILE A 39 -7.12 6.08 11.20
N PHE A 40 -6.30 6.08 10.15
CA PHE A 40 -5.27 7.09 9.89
C PHE A 40 -5.59 7.83 8.60
N ASN A 41 -5.40 9.14 8.58
CA ASN A 41 -5.44 9.89 7.33
C ASN A 41 -4.14 9.61 6.57
N VAL A 42 -4.25 9.36 5.27
CA VAL A 42 -3.12 9.10 4.38
C VAL A 42 -3.22 10.00 3.17
N THR A 43 -2.07 10.44 2.65
CA THR A 43 -1.99 11.22 1.42
C THR A 43 -1.47 10.33 0.31
N LEU A 44 -2.22 10.22 -0.80
CA LEU A 44 -1.82 9.42 -1.96
C LEU A 44 -0.45 9.88 -2.50
N GLY A 45 0.43 8.92 -2.75
CA GLY A 45 1.79 9.12 -3.25
C GLY A 45 2.82 9.52 -2.19
N ALA A 46 2.38 10.02 -1.02
CA ALA A 46 3.24 10.54 0.03
C ALA A 46 3.35 9.61 1.24
N TRP A 47 4.49 9.66 1.92
CA TRP A 47 4.68 8.98 3.20
C TRP A 47 3.93 9.71 4.31
N THR A 48 3.22 8.95 5.13
CA THR A 48 2.56 9.43 6.35
C THR A 48 3.12 8.67 7.54
N SER A 49 3.52 9.39 8.60
CA SER A 49 3.94 8.79 9.86
C SER A 49 2.97 9.19 10.96
N SER A 50 2.48 8.22 11.73
CA SER A 50 1.56 8.45 12.84
C SER A 50 2.07 7.76 14.10
N THR A 51 2.06 8.49 15.22
CA THR A 51 2.38 7.93 16.54
C THR A 51 1.10 7.72 17.33
N TYR A 52 0.97 6.58 18.01
CA TYR A 52 -0.17 6.30 18.89
C TYR A 52 0.24 5.42 20.06
N PHE A 53 -0.53 5.47 21.15
CA PHE A 53 -0.35 4.59 22.29
C PHE A 53 -0.97 3.20 22.01
N ARG A 54 -0.16 2.15 22.15
CA ARG A 54 -0.61 0.75 22.13
C ARG A 54 -1.20 0.31 23.46
N THR A 55 -0.62 0.79 24.56
CA THR A 55 -1.13 0.57 25.91
C THR A 55 -0.79 1.79 26.78
N GLY A 56 -1.64 2.06 27.76
CA GLY A 56 -1.62 3.31 28.49
C GLY A 56 -1.92 4.51 27.59
N ASP A 57 -1.78 5.71 28.14
CA ASP A 57 -1.94 6.96 27.41
C ASP A 57 -1.31 8.14 28.19
N LEU A 58 -1.39 9.32 27.57
CA LEU A 58 -1.01 10.59 28.17
C LEU A 58 -2.21 11.51 28.08
N ASP A 59 -2.71 11.95 29.23
CA ASP A 59 -3.83 12.88 29.26
C ASP A 59 -3.40 14.33 28.93
N SER A 60 -4.38 15.23 28.83
CA SER A 60 -4.13 16.65 28.54
C SER A 60 -3.36 17.37 29.65
N GLY A 61 -3.32 16.81 30.86
CA GLY A 61 -2.54 17.31 32.00
C GLY A 61 -1.08 16.81 32.01
N SER A 62 -0.66 16.08 30.98
CA SER A 62 0.65 15.39 30.93
C SER A 62 0.82 14.31 32.01
N THR A 63 -0.28 13.71 32.46
CA THR A 63 -0.24 12.56 33.37
C THR A 63 -0.23 11.27 32.54
N CYS A 64 0.76 10.42 32.79
CA CYS A 64 0.81 9.09 32.18
C CYS A 64 -0.16 8.15 32.89
N HIS A 65 -1.02 7.50 32.10
CA HIS A 65 -1.85 6.39 32.54
C HIS A 65 -1.20 5.09 32.10
N GLU A 66 -0.88 4.24 33.07
CA GLU A 66 -0.20 2.97 32.83
C GLU A 66 -1.19 1.83 32.62
N SER A 67 -0.79 0.83 31.84
CA SER A 67 -1.56 -0.40 31.64
C SER A 67 -0.62 -1.58 31.42
N ASN A 68 -1.19 -2.74 31.13
CA ASN A 68 -0.42 -3.95 30.88
C ASN A 68 -0.04 -4.03 29.39
N LEU A 69 1.23 -4.29 29.10
CA LEU A 69 1.73 -4.59 27.76
C LEU A 69 1.97 -6.09 27.64
N HIS A 70 1.50 -6.71 26.56
CA HIS A 70 1.86 -8.08 26.22
C HIS A 70 2.79 -8.08 25.00
N VAL A 71 3.96 -8.69 25.15
CA VAL A 71 4.94 -8.87 24.06
C VAL A 71 5.38 -10.32 24.07
N ASP A 72 5.18 -11.03 22.95
CA ASP A 72 5.59 -12.42 22.75
C ASP A 72 5.14 -13.37 23.89
N GLY A 73 3.90 -13.18 24.37
CA GLY A 73 3.31 -13.96 25.46
C GLY A 73 3.74 -13.53 26.88
N VAL A 74 4.70 -12.62 27.01
CA VAL A 74 5.13 -12.06 28.29
C VAL A 74 4.31 -10.82 28.62
N ARG A 75 3.77 -10.75 29.84
CA ARG A 75 3.04 -9.60 30.37
C ARG A 75 3.98 -8.69 31.15
N TYR A 76 4.04 -7.44 30.76
CA TYR A 76 4.72 -6.35 31.45
C TYR A 76 3.65 -5.44 32.07
N GLU A 77 3.65 -5.33 33.40
CA GLU A 77 2.74 -4.45 34.12
C GLU A 77 3.27 -3.02 34.19
N HIS A 78 2.39 -2.05 34.44
CA HIS A 78 2.78 -0.64 34.67
C HIS A 78 3.53 -0.01 33.48
N GLN A 79 3.02 -0.23 32.26
CA GLN A 79 3.64 0.24 31.04
C GLN A 79 2.78 1.29 30.33
N THR A 80 3.46 2.25 29.72
CA THR A 80 2.92 3.09 28.65
C THR A 80 3.78 2.84 27.41
N ALA A 81 3.16 2.39 26.31
CA ALA A 81 3.89 2.04 25.09
C ALA A 81 3.34 2.78 23.89
N GLN A 82 4.20 3.50 23.18
CA GLN A 82 3.88 4.13 21.91
C GLN A 82 4.36 3.27 20.74
N SER A 83 3.73 3.46 19.58
CA SER A 83 4.16 2.90 18.32
C SER A 83 4.06 3.94 17.23
N VAL A 84 5.00 3.85 16.30
CA VAL A 84 5.04 4.67 15.09
C VAL A 84 4.64 3.77 13.93
N LEU A 85 3.65 4.21 13.18
CA LEU A 85 3.21 3.55 11.96
C LEU A 85 3.55 4.46 10.77
N GLU A 86 4.41 3.95 9.90
CA GLU A 86 4.75 4.58 8.62
C GLU A 86 3.91 3.93 7.52
N MET A 87 3.19 4.74 6.76
CA MET A 87 2.24 4.31 5.75
C MET A 87 2.52 5.06 4.45
N ARG A 88 2.33 4.37 3.33
CA ARG A 88 2.26 4.97 2.01
C ARG A 88 1.15 4.26 1.25
N VAL A 89 0.28 5.03 0.63
CA VAL A 89 -0.70 4.52 -0.34
C VAL A 89 -0.36 5.22 -1.65
N TRP A 90 -0.17 4.46 -2.72
CA TRP A 90 0.18 5.02 -4.03
C TRP A 90 -0.44 4.17 -5.13
N GLU A 91 -0.55 4.78 -6.31
CA GLU A 91 -0.96 4.08 -7.51
C GLU A 91 0.28 3.59 -8.25
N GLU A 92 0.19 2.37 -8.77
CA GLU A 92 1.24 1.74 -9.57
C GLU A 92 0.63 1.19 -10.85
N SER A 93 1.38 1.29 -11.96
CA SER A 93 1.00 0.64 -13.21
C SER A 93 1.38 -0.84 -13.19
N ALA A 94 0.48 -1.70 -13.63
CA ALA A 94 0.74 -3.12 -13.80
C ALA A 94 0.46 -3.57 -15.24
N ARG A 95 1.11 -4.65 -15.67
CA ARG A 95 0.86 -5.29 -16.96
C ARG A 95 -0.28 -6.28 -16.80
N VAL A 96 -1.31 -6.16 -17.63
CA VAL A 96 -2.43 -7.11 -17.68
C VAL A 96 -2.26 -8.04 -18.87
N ASN A 97 -2.46 -9.33 -18.65
CA ASN A 97 -2.53 -10.34 -19.69
C ASN A 97 -3.88 -11.05 -19.57
N ASP A 98 -4.87 -10.55 -20.32
CA ASP A 98 -6.24 -11.08 -20.30
C ASP A 98 -6.32 -12.52 -20.80
N MET A 99 -5.50 -12.90 -21.80
CA MET A 99 -5.46 -14.27 -22.32
C MET A 99 -4.98 -15.27 -21.26
N ALA A 100 -4.00 -14.88 -20.44
CA ALA A 100 -3.50 -15.70 -19.34
C ALA A 100 -4.28 -15.48 -18.03
N GLY A 101 -5.16 -14.48 -17.95
CA GLY A 101 -5.90 -14.12 -16.74
C GLY A 101 -4.99 -13.64 -15.60
N THR A 102 -3.92 -12.89 -15.91
CA THR A 102 -2.94 -12.46 -14.90
C THR A 102 -2.64 -10.97 -14.95
N ILE A 103 -2.21 -10.45 -13.81
CA ILE A 103 -1.65 -9.10 -13.64
C ILE A 103 -0.21 -9.25 -13.13
N THR A 104 0.71 -8.44 -13.64
CA THR A 104 2.12 -8.41 -13.25
C THR A 104 2.51 -7.00 -12.83
N LEU A 105 2.97 -6.86 -11.60
CA LEU A 105 3.40 -5.59 -11.01
C LEU A 105 4.79 -5.19 -11.53
N VAL A 106 5.23 -3.95 -11.24
CA VAL A 106 6.57 -3.48 -11.64
C VAL A 106 7.67 -4.30 -11.00
N SER A 107 7.44 -4.80 -9.78
CA SER A 107 8.33 -5.75 -9.08
C SER A 107 8.44 -7.13 -9.74
N GLY A 108 7.55 -7.43 -10.69
CA GLY A 108 7.45 -8.75 -11.33
C GLY A 108 6.56 -9.73 -10.57
N LEU A 109 6.01 -9.35 -9.41
CA LEU A 109 5.02 -10.15 -8.70
C LEU A 109 3.79 -10.33 -9.60
N GLN A 110 3.31 -11.57 -9.69
CA GLN A 110 2.18 -11.95 -10.53
C GLN A 110 1.00 -12.40 -9.67
N ALA A 111 -0.20 -11.92 -10.01
CA ALA A 111 -1.46 -12.33 -9.38
C ALA A 111 -2.50 -12.69 -10.44
N ARG A 112 -3.56 -13.41 -10.05
CA ARG A 112 -4.69 -13.69 -10.94
C ARG A 112 -5.54 -12.44 -11.10
N LEU A 113 -5.88 -12.11 -12.33
CA LEU A 113 -6.64 -10.89 -12.66
C LEU A 113 -8.00 -10.84 -11.95
N THR A 114 -8.64 -11.99 -11.77
CA THR A 114 -9.95 -12.14 -11.13
C THR A 114 -9.93 -12.02 -9.61
N ASP A 115 -8.76 -12.10 -8.96
CA ASP A 115 -8.66 -12.02 -7.50
C ASP A 115 -8.83 -10.57 -7.00
N LEU A 116 -8.71 -9.58 -7.90
CA LEU A 116 -8.91 -8.13 -7.66
C LEU A 116 -8.09 -7.52 -6.51
N SER A 117 -7.16 -8.29 -5.97
CA SER A 117 -6.28 -7.93 -4.87
C SER A 117 -5.13 -8.93 -4.73
N PHE A 118 -4.04 -8.49 -4.12
CA PHE A 118 -2.99 -9.35 -3.57
C PHE A 118 -2.54 -8.82 -2.22
N MET A 119 -1.90 -9.68 -1.43
CA MET A 119 -1.21 -9.31 -0.20
C MET A 119 0.16 -9.95 -0.19
N ASP A 120 1.20 -9.15 -0.06
CA ASP A 120 2.58 -9.58 0.01
C ASP A 120 3.31 -8.84 1.13
N SER A 121 4.23 -9.52 1.83
CA SER A 121 4.91 -8.93 2.99
C SER A 121 5.95 -7.87 2.61
N MET A 122 6.43 -7.87 1.37
CA MET A 122 7.43 -6.93 0.86
C MET A 122 6.79 -5.83 0.02
N GLU A 123 5.85 -6.16 -0.86
CA GLU A 123 5.16 -5.23 -1.75
C GLU A 123 3.95 -4.55 -1.09
N GLY A 124 3.39 -5.17 -0.04
CA GLY A 124 2.20 -4.70 0.64
C GLY A 124 0.91 -5.25 0.02
N THR A 125 -0.17 -4.48 0.13
CA THR A 125 -1.50 -4.87 -0.36
C THR A 125 -1.87 -4.05 -1.58
N GLY A 126 -2.00 -4.69 -2.74
CA GLY A 126 -2.52 -4.06 -3.95
C GLY A 126 -3.96 -4.45 -4.23
N VAL A 127 -4.71 -3.53 -4.83
CA VAL A 127 -6.10 -3.73 -5.27
C VAL A 127 -6.28 -3.13 -6.66
N TRP A 128 -7.15 -3.74 -7.46
CA TRP A 128 -7.55 -3.20 -8.75
C TRP A 128 -9.03 -3.47 -9.01
N SER A 129 -9.56 -2.79 -10.02
CA SER A 129 -10.80 -3.14 -10.67
C SER A 129 -10.49 -3.85 -11.99
N HIS A 130 -11.33 -4.80 -12.37
CA HIS A 130 -11.29 -5.38 -13.70
C HIS A 130 -12.67 -5.19 -14.33
N GLU A 131 -12.74 -4.24 -15.25
CA GLU A 131 -13.86 -4.14 -16.17
C GLU A 131 -13.49 -4.93 -17.41
N THR A 132 -14.19 -6.05 -17.66
CA THR A 132 -14.08 -6.77 -18.92
C THR A 132 -14.59 -5.86 -20.03
N HIS A 133 -13.69 -5.06 -20.60
CA HIS A 133 -13.99 -4.38 -21.84
C HIS A 133 -14.06 -5.47 -22.90
N THR A 134 -15.24 -5.70 -23.49
CA THR A 134 -15.33 -6.40 -24.77
C THR A 134 -14.35 -5.70 -25.70
N CYS A 135 -13.31 -6.42 -26.16
CA CYS A 135 -12.37 -5.87 -27.12
C CYS A 135 -13.17 -5.14 -28.19
N PRO A 136 -12.95 -3.83 -28.41
CA PRO A 136 -13.55 -3.19 -29.56
C PRO A 136 -13.11 -3.98 -30.80
N GLU A 137 -14.01 -4.26 -31.73
CA GLU A 137 -13.72 -4.96 -33.00
C GLU A 137 -12.81 -4.14 -33.94
N GLY A 138 -12.04 -3.20 -33.40
CA GLY A 138 -11.16 -2.28 -34.12
C GLY A 138 -9.88 -1.99 -33.33
N ILE A 139 -8.89 -1.45 -34.04
CA ILE A 139 -7.54 -1.20 -33.52
C ILE A 139 -7.61 -0.34 -32.26
N VAL A 140 -7.16 -0.92 -31.15
CA VAL A 140 -6.98 -0.23 -29.87
C VAL A 140 -5.90 0.82 -30.06
N GLN A 141 -6.21 2.06 -29.69
CA GLN A 141 -5.31 3.22 -29.68
C GLN A 141 -4.18 2.97 -28.67
N LEU A 142 -3.19 2.17 -29.06
CA LEU A 142 -1.96 1.95 -28.30
C LEU A 142 -0.90 2.85 -28.90
N TYR A 143 -0.31 3.69 -28.03
CA TYR A 143 0.85 4.57 -28.24
C TYR A 143 0.59 6.01 -28.71
N LEU A 144 0.79 6.97 -27.80
CA LEU A 144 1.18 8.36 -28.13
C LEU A 144 2.71 8.42 -28.15
N GLY A 145 3.29 8.25 -29.34
CA GLY A 145 4.73 8.36 -29.59
C GLY A 145 5.04 8.19 -31.09
N PRO A 146 6.24 8.56 -31.55
CA PRO A 146 6.60 8.42 -32.96
C PRO A 146 6.67 6.95 -33.34
N VAL A 147 5.73 6.50 -34.18
CA VAL A 147 5.72 5.15 -34.75
C VAL A 147 6.51 5.16 -36.06
N LYS A 148 7.40 4.17 -36.24
CA LYS A 148 7.95 3.82 -37.55
C LYS A 148 7.23 2.57 -38.05
N ILE A 149 6.46 2.72 -39.13
CA ILE A 149 5.76 1.61 -39.77
C ILE A 149 6.62 1.14 -40.94
N PHE A 150 7.04 -0.12 -40.89
CA PHE A 150 7.73 -0.77 -42.02
C PHE A 150 6.70 -1.57 -42.80
N SER A 151 6.33 -1.09 -43.99
CA SER A 151 5.52 -1.86 -44.93
C SER A 151 6.42 -2.67 -45.87
N ASN A 152 5.89 -3.78 -46.42
CA ASN A 152 6.59 -4.57 -47.45
C ASN A 152 6.54 -3.89 -48.84
N SER A 153 5.87 -2.75 -48.97
CA SER A 153 6.05 -1.80 -50.07
C SER A 153 7.14 -0.79 -49.70
N SER A 154 7.92 -0.34 -50.68
CA SER A 154 9.13 0.48 -50.53
C SER A 154 8.97 1.86 -49.86
N ASP A 155 7.82 2.16 -49.27
CA ASP A 155 7.54 3.45 -48.66
C ASP A 155 7.61 3.35 -47.13
N THR A 156 8.57 4.08 -46.57
CA THR A 156 8.67 4.32 -45.13
C THR A 156 7.89 5.59 -44.84
N LEU A 157 6.78 5.47 -44.10
CA LEU A 157 6.06 6.63 -43.59
C LEU A 157 6.71 7.03 -42.25
N GLU A 158 7.44 8.15 -42.24
CA GLU A 158 7.91 8.79 -41.01
C GLU A 158 7.05 10.02 -40.71
N GLY A 159 6.48 10.04 -39.50
CA GLY A 159 5.70 11.18 -38.99
C GLY A 159 4.22 11.10 -39.33
N GLY A 160 3.46 10.48 -38.43
CA GLY A 160 2.00 10.54 -38.43
C GLY A 160 1.47 10.48 -37.01
N THR A 161 0.47 11.30 -36.71
CA THR A 161 -0.34 11.17 -35.50
C THR A 161 -1.56 10.36 -35.87
N ALA A 162 -1.69 9.15 -35.31
CA ALA A 162 -2.93 8.39 -35.44
C ALA A 162 -3.98 9.04 -34.53
N VAL A 163 -5.09 9.51 -35.11
CA VAL A 163 -6.30 9.92 -34.40
C VAL A 163 -7.30 8.80 -34.51
#